data_AF-A0A498JVN3-F1
#
_entry.id   AF-A0A498JVN3-F1
#
_cell.length_a   1.000
_cell.length_b   1.000
_cell.length_c   1.000
_cell.angle_alpha   90.00
_cell.angle_beta   90.00
_cell.angle_gamma   90.00
#
_symmetry.space_group_name_H-M   'P 1'
#
loop_
_entity.id
_entity.type
_entity.pdbx_description
1 polymer ?
#
loop_
_entity_poly.entity_id
_entity_poly.type
_entity_poly.pdbx_seq_one_letter_code
_entity_poly.pdbx_strand_id
1 'polypeptide(L)'
;MEGSSSSSSSSSSSAIFYDFLDRMRDPASLDLVRSIKRDHPLWAGATDEEVNCAMEGLEKYVMTKLFSRTFASSPEDAKIDCETSHKIHLLQTFLKPEHLDIPVVLRNEASWLVNPPQLHSNLKFIQLYRRQTKLVSEAAYYFTNLVSAKTFIFELNAKSISIDEIEFEKSMQDARLTNKATEKGATHALEEMTASQGQTDPGSSAASHYKGRSGSSNYPYVDKEAGDLTVGDVERLLSAYKEVVTKYTSLCGC
;
A
#
# COMPACT_ATOMS: atom_id res chain seq x y z
N MET A 1 22.90 38.33 -32.77
CA MET A 1 22.09 37.14 -33.09
C MET A 1 22.60 36.04 -32.19
N GLU A 2 22.18 36.08 -30.94
CA GLU A 2 21.06 35.30 -30.37
C GLU A 2 21.41 33.82 -30.18
N GLY A 3 21.17 33.35 -28.95
CA GLY A 3 21.05 31.93 -28.64
C GLY A 3 21.88 31.49 -27.45
N SER A 4 21.32 31.58 -26.23
CA SER A 4 21.11 30.43 -25.34
C SER A 4 20.78 30.91 -23.92
N SER A 5 19.49 30.89 -23.59
CA SER A 5 18.98 30.98 -22.22
C SER A 5 17.83 29.99 -22.13
N SER A 6 18.01 28.87 -21.41
CA SER A 6 16.93 28.10 -20.79
C SER A 6 17.44 26.82 -20.13
N SER A 7 17.82 26.90 -18.86
CA SER A 7 17.95 25.71 -17.98
C SER A 7 17.90 26.08 -16.49
N SER A 8 16.86 26.79 -16.04
CA SER A 8 16.72 27.18 -14.62
C SER A 8 15.30 27.13 -14.03
N SER A 9 14.31 26.58 -14.74
CA SER A 9 12.91 26.56 -14.29
C SER A 9 12.50 25.31 -13.48
N SER A 10 13.23 24.20 -13.56
CA SER A 10 12.86 22.96 -12.87
C SER A 10 13.18 22.95 -11.37
N SER A 11 14.28 23.58 -10.96
CA SER A 11 14.73 23.57 -9.55
C SER A 11 13.85 24.39 -8.61
N SER A 12 13.25 25.50 -9.09
CA SER A 12 12.42 26.38 -8.26
C SER A 12 11.07 25.75 -7.90
N SER A 13 10.46 24.99 -8.81
CA SER A 13 9.16 24.34 -8.58
C SER A 13 9.24 23.22 -7.56
N SER A 14 10.35 22.45 -7.57
CA SER A 14 10.61 21.40 -6.58
C SER A 14 10.84 21.99 -5.18
N ALA A 15 11.58 23.09 -5.07
CA ALA A 15 11.81 23.76 -3.78
C ALA A 15 10.49 24.28 -3.16
N ILE A 16 9.63 24.92 -3.95
CA ILE A 16 8.30 25.40 -3.49
C ILE A 16 7.41 24.23 -3.05
N PHE A 17 7.49 23.09 -3.75
CA PHE A 17 6.71 21.90 -3.43
C PHE A 17 7.12 21.26 -2.10
N TYR A 18 8.43 21.07 -1.87
CA TYR A 18 8.92 20.51 -0.61
C TYR A 18 8.69 21.48 0.56
N ASP A 19 8.84 22.79 0.34
CA ASP A 19 8.53 23.82 1.33
C ASP A 19 7.03 23.84 1.71
N PHE A 20 6.14 23.66 0.73
CA PHE A 20 4.71 23.47 0.98
C PHE A 20 4.43 22.21 1.81
N LEU A 21 5.05 21.08 1.46
CA LEU A 21 4.87 19.83 2.20
C LEU A 21 5.42 19.90 3.63
N ASP A 22 6.56 20.56 3.84
CA ASP A 22 7.10 20.79 5.18
C ASP A 22 6.20 21.72 5.99
N ARG A 23 5.62 22.76 5.38
CA ARG A 23 4.59 23.61 6.02
C ARG A 23 3.32 22.85 6.37
N MET A 24 2.91 21.88 5.56
CA MET A 24 1.80 20.98 5.87
C MET A 24 2.15 19.98 6.99
N ARG A 25 3.43 19.68 7.19
CA ARG A 25 3.93 18.84 8.29
C ARG A 25 4.10 19.60 9.60
N ASP A 26 4.26 20.93 9.51
CA ASP A 26 4.43 21.80 10.66
C ASP A 26 3.14 21.86 11.52
N PRO A 27 3.24 21.79 12.86
CA PRO A 27 2.10 22.03 13.76
C PRO A 27 1.34 23.34 13.50
N ALA A 28 1.93 24.34 12.84
CA ALA A 28 1.24 25.55 12.39
C ALA A 28 0.14 25.29 11.33
N SER A 29 0.16 24.16 10.60
CA SER A 29 -0.96 23.75 9.72
C SER A 29 -2.17 23.24 10.50
N LEU A 30 -1.96 22.66 11.70
CA LEU A 30 -3.04 22.41 12.66
C LEU A 30 -3.60 23.74 13.18
N ASP A 31 -2.74 24.75 13.35
CA ASP A 31 -3.18 26.09 13.69
C ASP A 31 -3.99 26.71 12.55
N LEU A 32 -3.80 26.36 11.27
CA LEU A 32 -4.65 26.88 10.19
C LEU A 32 -6.12 26.48 10.38
N VAL A 33 -6.42 25.19 10.55
CA VAL A 33 -7.83 24.75 10.71
C VAL A 33 -8.38 25.06 12.09
N ARG A 34 -7.55 25.04 13.14
CA ARG A 34 -7.97 25.54 14.47
C ARG A 34 -8.19 27.06 14.48
N SER A 35 -7.43 27.82 13.70
CA SER A 35 -7.62 29.25 13.47
C SER A 35 -8.89 29.49 12.67
N ILE A 36 -9.14 28.71 11.60
CA ILE A 36 -10.43 28.73 10.89
C ILE A 36 -11.57 28.41 11.86
N LYS A 37 -11.44 27.40 12.74
CA LYS A 37 -12.44 27.10 13.78
C LYS A 37 -12.69 28.31 14.68
N ARG A 38 -11.63 28.95 15.17
CA ARG A 38 -11.70 30.06 16.14
C ARG A 38 -12.26 31.34 15.52
N ASP A 39 -11.92 31.62 14.27
CA ASP A 39 -12.11 32.92 13.65
C ASP A 39 -13.23 32.90 12.57
N HIS A 40 -13.72 31.73 12.16
CA HIS A 40 -14.79 31.60 11.15
C HIS A 40 -16.18 31.39 11.79
N PRO A 41 -17.15 32.29 11.57
CA PRO A 41 -18.48 32.23 12.19
C PRO A 41 -19.23 30.90 11.96
N LEU A 42 -19.05 30.27 10.79
CA LEU A 42 -19.68 28.98 10.48
C LEU A 42 -19.12 27.79 11.29
N TRP A 43 -17.96 27.93 11.92
CA TRP A 43 -17.30 26.87 12.70
C TRP A 43 -17.31 27.13 14.21
N ALA A 44 -17.89 28.25 14.66
CA ALA A 44 -17.88 28.67 16.06
C ALA A 44 -18.53 27.64 17.01
N GLY A 45 -19.46 26.82 16.51
CA GLY A 45 -20.11 25.73 17.26
C GLY A 45 -19.52 24.34 17.05
N ALA A 46 -18.47 24.19 16.23
CA ALA A 46 -17.93 22.88 15.87
C ALA A 46 -17.19 22.23 17.05
N THR A 47 -17.46 20.95 17.28
CA THR A 47 -16.76 20.11 18.26
C THR A 47 -15.31 19.86 17.85
N ASP A 48 -14.47 19.40 18.78
CA ASP A 48 -13.09 19.02 18.43
C ASP A 48 -13.05 17.78 17.53
N GLU A 49 -14.05 16.90 17.60
CA GLU A 49 -14.13 15.73 16.75
C GLU A 49 -14.48 16.09 15.30
N GLU A 50 -15.44 16.97 15.07
CA GLU A 50 -15.76 17.46 13.72
C GLU A 50 -14.56 18.14 13.06
N VAL A 51 -13.78 18.89 13.86
CA VAL A 51 -12.55 19.53 13.41
C VAL A 51 -11.46 18.49 13.11
N ASN A 52 -11.36 17.44 13.91
CA ASN A 52 -10.47 16.31 13.63
C ASN A 52 -10.85 15.59 12.33
N CYS A 53 -12.13 15.30 12.12
CA CYS A 53 -12.63 14.69 10.89
C CYS A 53 -12.39 15.58 9.66
N ALA A 54 -12.60 16.89 9.79
CA ALA A 54 -12.30 17.85 8.72
C ALA A 54 -10.80 17.85 8.38
N MET A 55 -9.93 17.76 9.38
CA MET A 55 -8.49 17.62 9.17
C MET A 55 -8.10 16.31 8.49
N GLU A 56 -8.78 15.20 8.81
CA GLU A 56 -8.59 13.93 8.10
C GLU A 56 -9.06 14.02 6.65
N GLY A 57 -10.17 14.72 6.39
CA GLY A 57 -10.65 15.02 5.05
C GLY A 57 -9.66 15.87 4.25
N LEU A 58 -9.05 16.88 4.89
CA LEU A 58 -8.02 17.72 4.27
C LEU A 58 -6.74 16.93 3.95
N GLU A 59 -6.23 16.14 4.91
CA GLU A 59 -5.09 15.23 4.70
C GLU A 59 -5.38 14.31 3.52
N LYS A 60 -6.55 13.65 3.50
CA LYS A 60 -6.98 12.78 2.40
C LYS A 60 -7.01 13.52 1.07
N TYR A 61 -7.63 14.69 1.01
CA TYR A 61 -7.76 15.46 -0.23
C TYR A 61 -6.39 15.86 -0.78
N VAL A 62 -5.55 16.47 0.05
CA VAL A 62 -4.20 16.92 -0.35
C VAL A 62 -3.35 15.72 -0.78
N MET A 63 -3.29 14.66 0.04
CA MET A 63 -2.45 13.51 -0.26
C MET A 63 -2.94 12.73 -1.48
N THR A 64 -4.24 12.70 -1.77
CA THR A 64 -4.77 12.11 -3.00
C THR A 64 -4.29 12.88 -4.24
N LYS A 65 -4.29 14.22 -4.18
CA LYS A 65 -3.85 15.05 -5.31
C LYS A 65 -2.33 15.03 -5.51
N LEU A 66 -1.58 14.82 -4.45
CA LEU A 66 -0.12 14.81 -4.48
C LEU A 66 0.50 13.42 -4.60
N PHE A 67 -0.30 12.35 -4.47
CA PHE A 67 0.17 10.96 -4.40
C PHE A 67 1.19 10.60 -5.49
N SER A 68 0.91 10.94 -6.74
CA SER A 68 1.79 10.61 -7.88
C SER A 68 3.16 11.31 -7.85
N ARG A 69 3.33 12.33 -7.00
CA ARG A 69 4.59 13.06 -6.80
C ARG A 69 5.28 12.73 -5.48
N THR A 70 4.54 12.20 -4.51
CA THR A 70 5.02 11.98 -3.14
C THR A 70 5.28 10.53 -2.82
N PHE A 71 4.53 9.60 -3.42
CA PHE A 71 4.71 8.16 -3.21
C PHE A 71 5.76 7.59 -4.16
N ALA A 72 6.72 6.83 -3.63
CA ALA A 72 7.83 6.23 -4.38
C ALA A 72 8.52 7.26 -5.32
N SER A 73 8.76 8.47 -4.80
CA SER A 73 9.13 9.64 -5.59
C SER A 73 10.56 9.58 -6.14
N SER A 74 11.41 8.72 -5.59
CA SER A 74 12.79 8.53 -6.05
C SER A 74 13.02 7.09 -6.57
N PRO A 75 13.94 6.91 -7.54
CA PRO A 75 14.27 5.57 -8.05
C PRO A 75 14.89 4.66 -6.98
N GLU A 76 15.50 5.23 -5.95
CA GLU A 76 16.01 4.50 -4.79
C GLU A 76 14.88 3.82 -4.00
N ASP A 77 13.74 4.49 -3.84
CA ASP A 77 12.58 3.91 -3.13
C ASP A 77 12.08 2.65 -3.85
N ALA A 78 11.94 2.74 -5.19
CA ALA A 78 11.53 1.61 -6.03
C ALA A 78 12.53 0.45 -5.99
N LYS A 79 13.83 0.76 -5.93
CA LYS A 79 14.89 -0.24 -5.77
C LYS A 79 14.76 -0.97 -4.42
N ILE A 80 14.61 -0.22 -3.32
CA ILE A 80 14.47 -0.79 -1.98
C ILE A 80 13.19 -1.64 -1.88
N ASP A 81 12.08 -1.21 -2.49
CA ASP A 81 10.85 -1.98 -2.56
C ASP A 81 11.04 -3.32 -3.29
N CYS A 82 11.73 -3.30 -4.44
CA CYS A 82 12.04 -4.50 -5.21
C CYS A 82 12.92 -5.47 -4.41
N GLU A 83 13.99 -4.96 -3.78
CA GLU A 83 14.89 -5.77 -2.95
C GLU A 83 14.17 -6.36 -1.74
N THR A 84 13.33 -5.57 -1.06
CA THR A 84 12.54 -6.01 0.10
C THR A 84 11.55 -7.10 -0.30
N SER A 85 10.79 -6.89 -1.38
CA SER A 85 9.83 -7.88 -1.88
C SER A 85 10.51 -9.17 -2.30
N HIS A 86 11.63 -9.08 -3.03
CA HIS A 86 12.40 -10.25 -3.45
C HIS A 86 12.93 -11.03 -2.24
N LYS A 87 13.46 -10.33 -1.22
CA LYS A 87 13.93 -10.94 0.02
C LYS A 87 12.81 -11.67 0.76
N ILE A 88 11.65 -11.04 0.95
CA ILE A 88 10.48 -11.68 1.59
C ILE A 88 10.09 -12.95 0.82
N HIS A 89 10.03 -12.86 -0.51
CA HIS A 89 9.63 -13.99 -1.35
C HIS A 89 10.58 -15.20 -1.23
N LEU A 90 11.89 -14.97 -1.18
CA LEU A 90 12.86 -16.05 -0.93
C LEU A 90 12.70 -16.65 0.47
N LEU A 91 12.59 -15.79 1.49
CA LEU A 91 12.47 -16.20 2.88
C LEU A 91 11.20 -17.02 3.15
N GLN A 92 10.08 -16.68 2.51
CA GLN A 92 8.82 -17.42 2.57
C GLN A 92 8.95 -18.90 2.15
N THR A 93 9.98 -19.25 1.38
CA THR A 93 10.15 -20.62 0.87
C THR A 93 10.61 -21.59 1.97
N PHE A 94 11.32 -21.10 2.99
CA PHE A 94 11.97 -21.96 3.99
C PHE A 94 11.90 -21.46 5.43
N LEU A 95 11.55 -20.19 5.68
CA LEU A 95 11.34 -19.71 7.04
C LEU A 95 10.18 -20.47 7.68
N LYS A 96 10.31 -20.71 8.98
CA LYS A 96 9.29 -21.34 9.82
C LYS A 96 9.10 -20.51 11.08
N PRO A 97 7.96 -20.61 11.78
CA PRO A 97 7.71 -19.84 13.00
C PRO A 97 8.77 -20.05 14.10
N GLU A 98 9.40 -21.23 14.15
CA GLU A 98 10.48 -21.55 15.10
C GLU A 98 11.71 -20.66 14.91
N HIS A 99 12.00 -20.25 13.67
CA HIS A 99 13.17 -19.41 13.35
C HIS A 99 13.03 -17.97 13.89
N LEU A 100 11.82 -17.57 14.26
CA LEU A 100 11.47 -16.25 14.76
C LEU A 100 10.96 -16.31 16.22
N ASP A 101 11.21 -17.44 16.91
CA ASP A 101 10.78 -17.68 18.29
C ASP A 101 9.27 -17.50 18.52
N ILE A 102 8.43 -17.76 17.51
CA ILE A 102 6.98 -17.57 17.61
C ILE A 102 6.37 -18.73 18.41
N PRO A 103 5.76 -18.46 19.59
CA PRO A 103 5.11 -19.47 20.41
C PRO A 103 4.00 -20.19 19.64
N VAL A 104 3.85 -21.49 19.85
CA VAL A 104 2.85 -22.32 19.14
C VAL A 104 1.43 -21.76 19.25
N VAL A 105 1.08 -21.17 20.40
CA VAL A 105 -0.22 -20.56 20.65
C VAL A 105 -0.52 -19.31 19.80
N LEU A 106 0.51 -18.67 19.25
CA LEU A 106 0.39 -17.47 18.40
C LEU A 106 0.54 -17.77 16.91
N ARG A 107 0.74 -19.03 16.53
CA ARG A 107 0.94 -19.42 15.12
C ARG A 107 -0.39 -19.41 14.40
N ASN A 108 -0.55 -18.45 13.52
CA ASN A 108 -1.50 -18.51 12.43
C ASN A 108 -0.72 -18.81 11.15
N GLU A 109 -1.20 -19.68 10.27
CA GLU A 109 -0.45 -19.99 9.04
C GLU A 109 -0.41 -18.79 8.06
N ALA A 110 -1.26 -17.78 8.26
CA ALA A 110 -1.49 -16.71 7.29
C ALA A 110 -0.87 -15.34 7.62
N SER A 111 -0.36 -15.06 8.83
CA SER A 111 -0.02 -13.67 9.21
C SER A 111 1.46 -13.33 9.39
N TRP A 112 2.38 -14.29 9.50
CA TRP A 112 3.76 -13.98 9.90
C TRP A 112 4.73 -13.70 8.75
N LEU A 113 4.33 -13.93 7.48
CA LEU A 113 5.12 -13.60 6.30
C LEU A 113 4.22 -13.17 5.14
N VAL A 114 3.51 -12.05 5.28
CA VAL A 114 2.86 -11.41 4.13
C VAL A 114 3.91 -10.63 3.33
N ASN A 115 3.77 -10.54 2.01
CA ASN A 115 4.62 -9.70 1.15
C ASN A 115 3.82 -8.52 0.57
N PRO A 116 3.55 -7.45 1.36
CA PRO A 116 2.82 -6.29 0.85
C PRO A 116 3.60 -5.60 -0.29
N PRO A 117 2.93 -5.21 -1.38
CA PRO A 117 3.58 -4.47 -2.45
C PRO A 117 4.07 -3.12 -1.94
N GLN A 118 5.26 -2.71 -2.39
CA GLN A 118 5.84 -1.40 -2.11
C GLN A 118 5.92 -1.07 -0.60
N LEU A 119 6.27 -2.08 0.22
CA LEU A 119 6.31 -1.96 1.68
C LEU A 119 7.16 -0.78 2.16
N HIS A 120 8.34 -0.56 1.57
CA HIS A 120 9.22 0.54 1.95
C HIS A 120 8.59 1.89 1.63
N SER A 121 8.07 2.06 0.41
CA SER A 121 7.40 3.30 0.01
C SER A 121 6.16 3.58 0.86
N ASN A 122 5.37 2.57 1.22
CA ASN A 122 4.23 2.71 2.11
C ASN A 122 4.63 3.24 3.50
N LEU A 123 5.65 2.63 4.13
CA LEU A 123 6.12 3.06 5.44
C LEU A 123 6.70 4.48 5.38
N LYS A 124 7.53 4.78 4.38
CA LYS A 124 8.09 6.12 4.17
C LYS A 124 6.99 7.17 3.96
N PHE A 125 5.96 6.84 3.17
CA PHE A 125 4.84 7.73 2.91
C PHE A 125 4.05 8.05 4.18
N ILE A 126 3.74 7.04 5.00
CA ILE A 126 3.07 7.25 6.30
C ILE A 126 3.94 8.12 7.21
N GLN A 127 5.24 7.82 7.31
CA GLN A 127 6.16 8.59 8.15
C GLN A 127 6.25 10.07 7.76
N LEU A 128 6.17 10.37 6.46
CA LEU A 128 6.31 11.73 5.95
C LEU A 128 5.00 12.52 5.97
N TYR A 129 3.87 11.86 5.71
CA TYR A 129 2.63 12.56 5.36
C TYR A 129 1.45 12.29 6.30
N ARG A 130 1.56 11.34 7.24
CA ARG A 130 0.56 11.20 8.30
C ARG A 130 0.69 12.40 9.24
N ARG A 131 -0.43 13.03 9.61
CA ARG A 131 -0.42 14.09 10.62
C ARG A 131 0.26 13.62 11.91
N GLN A 132 1.24 14.40 12.35
CA GLN A 132 2.06 14.06 13.52
C GLN A 132 1.23 13.84 14.78
N THR A 133 0.14 14.59 14.96
CA THR A 133 -0.78 14.42 16.11
C THR A 133 -1.58 13.12 16.09
N LYS A 134 -1.61 12.41 14.96
CA LYS A 134 -2.25 11.09 14.81
C LYS A 134 -1.25 9.94 14.76
N LEU A 135 0.05 10.22 14.68
CA LEU A 135 1.12 9.24 14.74
C LEU A 135 1.83 9.34 16.11
N VAL A 136 1.06 9.11 17.18
CA VAL A 136 1.51 9.13 18.58
C VAL A 136 0.99 7.91 19.33
N SER A 137 1.54 7.63 20.51
CA SER A 137 1.09 6.54 21.39
C SER A 137 1.06 5.18 20.67
N GLU A 138 -0.02 4.42 20.79
CA GLU A 138 -0.22 3.09 20.20
C GLU A 138 0.03 3.07 18.68
N ALA A 139 -0.46 4.07 17.94
CA ALA A 139 -0.24 4.15 16.50
C ALA A 139 1.25 4.29 16.15
N ALA A 140 1.99 5.12 16.90
CA ALA A 140 3.43 5.27 16.71
C ALA A 140 4.20 4.02 17.14
N TYR A 141 3.74 3.34 18.19
CA TYR A 141 4.33 2.08 18.65
C TYR A 141 4.24 1.01 17.56
N TYR A 142 3.04 0.75 17.02
CA TYR A 142 2.88 -0.23 15.94
C TYR A 142 3.61 0.17 14.67
N PHE A 143 3.61 1.45 14.32
CA PHE A 143 4.36 1.94 13.18
C PHE A 143 5.86 1.69 13.34
N THR A 144 6.43 1.96 14.51
CA THR A 144 7.83 1.68 14.83
C THR A 144 8.13 0.19 14.72
N ASN A 145 7.23 -0.67 15.24
CA ASN A 145 7.38 -2.12 15.12
C ASN A 145 7.39 -2.57 13.64
N LEU A 146 6.56 -1.98 12.77
CA LEU A 146 6.56 -2.27 11.33
C LEU A 146 7.84 -1.81 10.65
N VAL A 147 8.35 -0.62 10.98
CA VAL A 147 9.64 -0.14 10.47
C VAL A 147 10.78 -1.06 10.91
N SER A 148 10.82 -1.44 12.19
CA SER A 148 11.79 -2.40 12.72
C SER A 148 11.69 -3.76 12.05
N ALA A 149 10.48 -4.28 11.82
CA ALA A 149 10.27 -5.54 11.13
C ALA A 149 10.76 -5.49 9.68
N LYS A 150 10.47 -4.40 8.94
CA LYS A 150 11.00 -4.20 7.58
C LYS A 150 12.52 -4.21 7.58
N THR A 151 13.15 -3.50 8.51
CA THR A 151 14.62 -3.45 8.61
C THR A 151 15.20 -4.82 8.96
N PHE A 152 14.60 -5.53 9.91
CA PHE A 152 15.00 -6.89 10.27
C PHE A 152 14.95 -7.84 9.06
N ILE A 153 13.85 -7.84 8.30
CA ILE A 153 13.70 -8.67 7.10
C ILE A 153 14.77 -8.31 6.06
N PHE A 154 15.01 -7.03 5.84
CA PHE A 154 15.98 -6.53 4.87
C PHE A 154 17.42 -6.98 5.21
N GLU A 155 17.78 -6.92 6.50
CA GLU A 155 19.12 -7.25 7.01
C GLU A 155 19.27 -8.73 7.44
N LEU A 156 18.21 -9.52 7.29
CA LEU A 156 18.14 -10.90 7.80
C LEU A 156 19.24 -11.78 7.21
N ASN A 157 19.99 -12.40 8.11
CA ASN A 157 21.05 -13.35 7.83
C ASN A 157 20.93 -14.60 8.70
N ALA A 158 21.81 -15.58 8.50
CA ALA A 158 21.80 -16.86 9.21
C ALA A 158 21.80 -16.69 10.75
N LYS A 159 22.57 -15.73 11.27
CA LYS A 159 22.67 -15.44 12.71
C LYS A 159 21.38 -14.84 13.28
N SER A 160 20.65 -14.06 12.47
CA SER A 160 19.37 -13.45 12.87
C SER A 160 18.29 -14.47 13.21
N ILE A 161 18.40 -15.69 12.68
CA ILE A 161 17.41 -16.77 12.84
C ILE A 161 18.02 -18.07 13.42
N SER A 162 19.24 -18.00 13.94
CA SER A 162 19.96 -19.11 14.57
C SER A 162 20.11 -20.36 13.68
N ILE A 163 20.29 -20.17 12.37
CA ILE A 163 20.59 -21.25 11.40
C ILE A 163 22.08 -21.21 11.04
N ASP A 164 22.64 -22.37 10.67
CA ASP A 164 23.99 -22.45 10.12
C ASP A 164 24.12 -21.65 8.81
N GLU A 165 25.26 -21.00 8.60
CA GLU A 165 25.47 -20.12 7.45
C GLU A 165 25.43 -20.87 6.11
N ILE A 166 25.93 -22.11 6.09
CA ILE A 166 25.93 -22.98 4.90
C ILE A 166 24.50 -23.43 4.59
N GLU A 167 23.75 -23.82 5.62
CA GLU A 167 22.34 -24.21 5.48
C GLU A 167 21.47 -23.04 5.01
N PHE A 168 21.69 -21.84 5.56
CA PHE A 168 20.98 -20.63 5.16
C PHE A 168 21.23 -20.27 3.70
N GLU A 169 22.50 -20.23 3.27
CA GLU A 169 22.82 -19.89 1.88
C GLU A 169 22.29 -20.95 0.92
N LYS A 170 22.39 -22.24 1.28
CA LYS A 170 21.78 -23.32 0.49
C LYS A 170 20.27 -23.10 0.33
N SER A 171 19.55 -22.80 1.41
CA SER A 171 18.11 -22.55 1.39
C SER A 171 17.75 -21.33 0.52
N MET A 172 18.55 -20.26 0.59
CA MET A 172 18.38 -19.08 -0.26
C MET A 172 18.61 -19.39 -1.74
N GLN A 173 19.58 -20.25 -2.08
CA GLN A 173 19.83 -20.68 -3.46
C GLN A 173 18.73 -21.59 -4.00
N ASP A 174 18.28 -22.56 -3.20
CA ASP A 174 17.18 -23.46 -3.55
C ASP A 174 15.89 -22.67 -3.80
N ALA A 175 15.61 -21.65 -2.98
CA ALA A 175 14.48 -20.73 -3.20
C ALA A 175 14.62 -19.95 -4.52
N ARG A 176 15.82 -19.46 -4.86
CA ARG A 176 16.07 -18.77 -6.15
C ARG A 176 15.83 -19.68 -7.36
N LEU A 177 16.21 -20.96 -7.27
CA LEU A 177 15.97 -21.93 -8.33
C LEU A 177 14.48 -22.25 -8.50
N THR A 178 13.78 -22.41 -7.39
CA THR A 178 12.32 -22.68 -7.36
C THR A 178 11.54 -21.53 -8.00
N ASN A 179 11.89 -20.29 -7.68
CA ASN A 179 11.23 -19.11 -8.23
C ASN A 179 11.49 -18.96 -9.74
N LYS A 180 12.73 -19.21 -10.20
CA LYS A 180 13.06 -19.22 -11.64
C LYS A 180 12.30 -20.29 -12.43
N ALA A 181 12.08 -21.46 -11.84
CA ALA A 181 11.30 -22.53 -12.48
C ALA A 181 9.82 -22.16 -12.60
N THR A 182 9.28 -21.49 -11.58
CA THR A 182 7.89 -21.01 -11.55
C THR A 182 7.64 -19.90 -12.58
N GLU A 183 8.59 -18.98 -12.76
CA GLU A 183 8.52 -17.93 -13.78
C GLU A 183 8.63 -18.50 -15.22
N LYS A 184 9.53 -19.47 -15.45
CA LYS A 184 9.67 -20.12 -16.77
C LYS A 184 8.47 -21.00 -17.15
N GLY A 185 7.79 -21.60 -16.17
CA GLY A 185 6.55 -22.34 -16.39
C GLY A 185 5.39 -21.44 -16.80
N ALA A 186 5.33 -20.22 -16.27
CA ALA A 186 4.32 -19.22 -16.64
C ALA A 186 4.57 -18.62 -18.04
N THR A 187 5.83 -18.46 -18.46
CA THR A 187 6.16 -17.97 -19.81
C THR A 187 5.90 -19.01 -20.90
N HIS A 188 6.17 -20.31 -20.63
CA HIS A 188 5.86 -21.38 -21.60
C HIS A 188 4.35 -21.62 -21.77
N ALA A 189 3.53 -21.37 -20.75
CA ALA A 189 2.07 -21.48 -20.84
C ALA A 189 1.41 -20.35 -21.65
N LEU A 190 2.10 -19.23 -21.88
CA LEU A 190 1.60 -18.10 -22.67
C LEU A 190 2.00 -18.19 -24.16
N GLU A 191 3.09 -18.88 -24.49
CA GLU A 191 3.57 -19.06 -25.88
C GLU A 191 2.80 -20.12 -26.67
N GLU A 192 2.11 -21.07 -26.04
CA GLU A 192 1.31 -22.09 -26.73
C GLU A 192 -0.05 -21.56 -27.23
N MET A 193 -0.38 -20.28 -26.92
CA MET A 193 -1.67 -19.66 -27.24
C MET A 193 -1.60 -18.56 -28.31
N THR A 194 -0.41 -18.29 -28.90
CA THR A 194 -0.21 -17.21 -29.89
C THR A 194 0.17 -17.68 -31.30
N ALA A 195 0.11 -18.98 -31.59
CA ALA A 195 0.32 -19.53 -32.93
C ALA A 195 -0.99 -19.72 -33.72
N SER A 196 -1.83 -18.67 -33.81
CA SER A 196 -2.76 -18.47 -34.94
C SER A 196 -3.50 -17.13 -34.83
N GLN A 197 -3.01 -16.12 -35.55
CA GLN A 197 -3.76 -15.08 -36.31
C GLN A 197 -2.93 -13.80 -36.47
N GLY A 198 -2.82 -13.32 -37.71
CA GLY A 198 -2.03 -12.16 -38.10
C GLY A 198 -2.73 -10.80 -37.98
N GLN A 199 -1.88 -9.75 -37.92
CA GLN A 199 -1.98 -8.32 -38.33
C GLN A 199 -3.38 -7.71 -38.60
N THR A 200 -3.80 -6.53 -38.08
CA THR A 200 -3.13 -5.19 -38.06
C THR A 200 -3.68 -4.18 -37.00
N ASP A 201 -2.78 -3.51 -36.25
CA ASP A 201 -2.66 -2.05 -35.92
C ASP A 201 -3.69 -1.22 -35.07
N PRO A 202 -3.29 -0.05 -34.46
CA PRO A 202 -3.22 0.10 -33.00
C PRO A 202 -4.05 1.25 -32.39
N GLY A 203 -4.40 1.15 -31.10
CA GLY A 203 -4.94 2.30 -30.35
C GLY A 203 -5.40 2.01 -28.91
N SER A 204 -4.74 2.68 -27.97
CA SER A 204 -5.12 2.94 -26.57
C SER A 204 -4.78 1.89 -25.51
N SER A 205 -4.02 2.37 -24.52
CA SER A 205 -3.32 1.62 -23.49
C SER A 205 -4.19 1.23 -22.29
N ALA A 206 -4.08 -0.06 -21.94
CA ALA A 206 -3.95 -0.61 -20.59
C ALA A 206 -5.06 -0.35 -19.55
N ALA A 207 -6.05 -1.24 -19.53
CA ALA A 207 -6.69 -1.71 -18.30
C ALA A 207 -6.50 -3.23 -18.22
N SER A 208 -5.62 -3.69 -17.33
CA SER A 208 -5.35 -5.11 -17.13
C SER A 208 -6.50 -5.78 -16.38
N HIS A 209 -7.29 -6.55 -17.12
CA HIS A 209 -8.28 -7.49 -16.60
C HIS A 209 -7.58 -8.62 -15.81
N TYR A 210 -7.84 -8.70 -14.51
CA TYR A 210 -7.66 -9.95 -13.76
C TYR A 210 -8.74 -10.95 -14.20
N LYS A 211 -8.34 -11.97 -14.96
CA LYS A 211 -9.20 -13.11 -15.29
C LYS A 211 -9.12 -14.14 -14.14
N GLY A 212 -10.02 -13.99 -13.17
CA GLY A 212 -10.21 -14.89 -12.04
C GLY A 212 -11.33 -15.90 -12.29
N ARG A 213 -10.97 -17.17 -12.14
CA ARG A 213 -11.75 -18.42 -12.28
C ARG A 213 -13.15 -18.39 -11.63
N SER A 214 -14.13 -18.90 -12.38
CA SER A 214 -15.50 -19.22 -11.96
C SER A 214 -15.57 -19.93 -10.60
N GLY A 215 -16.10 -19.23 -9.60
CA GLY A 215 -16.54 -19.76 -8.32
C GLY A 215 -17.50 -18.73 -7.72
N SER A 216 -18.80 -19.07 -7.69
CA SER A 216 -19.93 -18.26 -7.22
C SER A 216 -19.57 -17.21 -6.14
N SER A 217 -19.26 -15.98 -6.55
CA SER A 217 -19.04 -14.87 -5.62
C SER A 217 -20.39 -14.43 -5.08
N ASN A 218 -20.55 -14.49 -3.75
CA ASN A 218 -21.75 -14.08 -3.02
C ASN A 218 -21.93 -12.55 -2.98
N TYR A 219 -21.17 -11.80 -3.80
CA TYR A 219 -21.13 -10.34 -3.79
C TYR A 219 -21.26 -9.79 -5.22
N PRO A 220 -22.47 -9.78 -5.79
CA PRO A 220 -22.72 -9.46 -7.20
C PRO A 220 -22.50 -7.98 -7.60
N TYR A 221 -22.11 -7.14 -6.65
CA TYR A 221 -21.88 -5.70 -6.86
C TYR A 221 -20.45 -5.26 -6.53
N VAL A 222 -19.57 -6.15 -6.07
CA VAL A 222 -18.24 -5.77 -5.57
C VAL A 222 -17.31 -5.24 -6.67
N ASP A 223 -17.50 -5.72 -7.91
CA ASP A 223 -16.69 -5.35 -9.08
C ASP A 223 -17.44 -4.42 -10.05
N LYS A 224 -18.64 -3.92 -9.71
CA LYS A 224 -19.41 -3.03 -10.58
C LYS A 224 -18.99 -1.57 -10.39
N GLU A 225 -18.80 -0.84 -11.49
CA GLU A 225 -18.58 0.60 -11.43
C GLU A 225 -19.90 1.37 -11.31
N ALA A 226 -19.85 2.64 -10.90
CA ALA A 226 -21.05 3.46 -10.68
C ALA A 226 -21.91 3.63 -11.95
N GLY A 227 -21.30 3.53 -13.14
CA GLY A 227 -21.99 3.56 -14.43
C GLY A 227 -22.75 2.28 -14.79
N ASP A 228 -22.42 1.16 -14.14
CA ASP A 228 -23.01 -0.16 -14.39
C ASP A 228 -24.23 -0.45 -13.49
N LEU A 229 -24.57 0.50 -12.61
CA LEU A 229 -25.67 0.39 -11.66
C LEU A 229 -26.93 1.04 -12.23
N THR A 230 -28.00 0.26 -12.32
CA THR A 230 -29.33 0.77 -12.64
C THR A 230 -30.05 1.22 -11.37
N VAL A 231 -31.08 2.05 -11.49
CA VAL A 231 -31.91 2.47 -10.34
C VAL A 231 -32.52 1.25 -9.63
N GLY A 232 -32.83 0.16 -10.36
CA GLY A 232 -33.33 -1.09 -9.78
C GLY A 232 -32.28 -1.91 -9.01
N ASP A 233 -30.99 -1.67 -9.24
CA ASP A 233 -29.90 -2.32 -8.49
C ASP A 233 -29.74 -1.72 -7.08
N VAL A 234 -30.18 -0.48 -6.86
CA VAL A 234 -30.08 0.21 -5.57
C VAL A 234 -30.90 -0.51 -4.49
N GLU A 235 -32.11 -0.96 -4.82
CA GLU A 235 -32.97 -1.70 -3.87
C GLU A 235 -32.35 -3.05 -3.49
N ARG A 236 -31.71 -3.72 -4.45
CA ARG A 236 -31.04 -5.01 -4.25
C ARG A 236 -29.76 -4.85 -3.43
N LEU A 237 -28.99 -3.78 -3.68
CA LEU A 237 -27.80 -3.43 -2.92
C LEU A 237 -28.15 -3.11 -1.47
N LEU A 238 -29.20 -2.33 -1.24
CA LEU A 238 -29.68 -2.02 0.11
C LEU A 238 -30.13 -3.28 0.86
N SER A 239 -30.78 -4.21 0.15
CA SER A 239 -31.20 -5.50 0.72
C SER A 239 -30.00 -6.38 1.09
N ALA A 240 -29.01 -6.49 0.21
CA ALA A 240 -27.78 -7.24 0.47
C ALA A 240 -26.98 -6.63 1.64
N TYR A 241 -26.89 -5.29 1.70
CA TYR A 241 -26.24 -4.60 2.81
C TYR A 241 -26.92 -4.91 4.15
N LYS A 242 -28.26 -4.85 4.22
CA LYS A 242 -29.01 -5.18 5.44
C LYS A 242 -28.78 -6.62 5.90
N GLU A 243 -28.68 -7.57 4.97
CA GLU A 243 -28.39 -8.97 5.29
C GLU A 243 -26.98 -9.14 5.89
N VAL A 244 -25.98 -8.48 5.30
CA VAL A 244 -24.59 -8.49 5.80
C VAL A 244 -24.51 -7.87 7.18
N VAL A 245 -25.14 -6.72 7.40
CA VAL A 245 -25.19 -6.06 8.71
C VAL A 245 -25.86 -6.96 9.74
N THR A 246 -26.99 -7.59 9.39
CA THR A 246 -27.70 -8.51 10.30
C THR A 246 -26.83 -9.70 10.70
N LYS A 247 -26.12 -10.31 9.73
CA LYS A 247 -25.16 -11.39 10.01
C LYS A 247 -24.03 -10.92 10.93
N TYR A 248 -23.47 -9.74 10.68
CA TYR A 248 -22.40 -9.20 11.51
C TYR A 248 -22.87 -8.89 12.94
N THR A 249 -24.05 -8.26 13.10
CA THR A 249 -24.64 -8.00 14.42
C THR A 249 -24.93 -9.30 15.19
N SER A 250 -25.35 -10.38 14.50
CA SER A 250 -25.55 -11.69 15.13
C SER A 250 -24.25 -12.36 15.57
N LEU A 251 -23.11 -12.04 14.95
CA LEU A 251 -21.79 -12.57 15.31
C LEU A 251 -21.13 -11.77 16.45
N CYS A 252 -21.46 -10.49 16.60
CA CYS A 252 -20.97 -9.64 17.69
C CYS A 252 -21.83 -9.70 18.98
N GLY A 253 -22.88 -10.52 19.00
CA GLY A 253 -23.83 -10.64 20.11
C GLY A 253 -23.67 -11.86 21.01
N CYS A 254 -22.52 -12.55 20.97
CA CYS A 254 -22.18 -13.69 21.84
C CYS A 254 -21.02 -13.36 22.76
#